data_AF-A0A9N9U9U4-F1
#
_entry.id   AF-A0A9N9U9U4-F1
#
_cell.length_a   1.000
_cell.length_b   1.000
_cell.length_c   1.000
_cell.angle_alpha   90.00
_cell.angle_beta   90.00
_cell.angle_gamma   90.00
#
_symmetry.space_group_name_H-M   'P 1'
#
loop_
_entity.id
_entity.type
_entity.pdbx_description
1 polymer ?
#
loop_
_entity_poly.entity_id
_entity_poly.type
_entity_poly.pdbx_seq_one_letter_code
_entity_poly.pdbx_strand_id
1 'polypeptide(L)'
;MAELNEINVRLLELSTALSEAQEATQPLGRPSNERFRDNGWPIDEMFNLTQRVAEILDQLAGTATERRASADPGNSMFVLSTYVRLLDMYQKVFGLVQTELAQTDPDEMLIIASEGVFQFWKLPNVNIGSIPVNSTPSLAMFLTAQLADNFLGRLRKATAALDASLRNPKDATVNGQAGAGTSATSLFVDVSYEMVKNREETLTKHLAELRKELASIIPMLDCDQEE
;
A
#
# COMPACT_ATOMS: atom_id res chain seq x y z
N MET A 1 -6.04 0.70 -19.12
CA MET A 1 -7.29 0.97 -18.37
C MET A 1 -8.04 -0.30 -17.98
N ALA A 2 -8.25 -1.28 -18.88
CA ALA A 2 -8.90 -2.55 -18.51
C ALA A 2 -8.17 -3.31 -17.38
N GLU A 3 -6.83 -3.38 -17.46
CA GLU A 3 -5.99 -3.98 -16.42
C GLU A 3 -6.10 -3.26 -15.07
N LEU A 4 -6.07 -1.92 -15.07
CA LEU A 4 -6.25 -1.13 -13.85
C LEU A 4 -7.64 -1.36 -13.23
N ASN A 5 -8.67 -1.61 -14.04
CA ASN A 5 -9.99 -1.98 -13.55
C ASN A 5 -10.05 -3.37 -12.93
N GLU A 6 -9.40 -4.36 -13.54
CA GLU A 6 -9.26 -5.70 -12.96
C GLU A 6 -8.57 -5.65 -11.59
N ILE A 7 -7.46 -4.90 -11.52
CA ILE A 7 -6.75 -4.64 -10.26
C ILE A 7 -7.70 -3.98 -9.26
N ASN A 8 -8.45 -2.96 -9.67
CA ASN A 8 -9.34 -2.24 -8.80
C ASN A 8 -10.48 -3.10 -8.22
N VAL A 9 -11.04 -4.00 -9.03
CA VAL A 9 -12.02 -5.01 -8.59
C VAL A 9 -11.37 -5.92 -7.56
N ARG A 10 -10.16 -6.42 -7.84
CA ARG A 10 -9.47 -7.31 -6.91
C ARG A 10 -9.11 -6.65 -5.58
N LEU A 11 -8.69 -5.39 -5.61
CA LEU A 11 -8.47 -4.57 -4.41
C LEU A 11 -9.76 -4.38 -3.60
N LEU A 12 -10.90 -4.21 -4.27
CA LEU A 12 -12.19 -4.11 -3.59
C LEU A 12 -12.58 -5.43 -2.91
N GLU A 13 -12.37 -6.56 -3.58
CA GLU A 13 -12.57 -7.89 -2.99
C GLU A 13 -11.69 -8.12 -1.76
N LEU A 14 -10.40 -7.75 -1.84
CA LEU A 14 -9.49 -7.86 -0.70
C LEU A 14 -9.90 -6.95 0.47
N SER A 15 -10.31 -5.71 0.17
CA SER A 15 -10.76 -4.78 1.21
C SER A 15 -12.06 -5.22 1.87
N THR A 16 -13.00 -5.81 1.13
CA THR A 16 -14.27 -6.30 1.69
C THR A 16 -14.01 -7.50 2.58
N ALA A 17 -13.19 -8.44 2.11
CA ALA A 17 -12.78 -9.60 2.88
C ALA A 17 -12.03 -9.22 4.18
N LEU A 18 -11.23 -8.14 4.14
CA LEU A 18 -10.58 -7.58 5.33
C LEU A 18 -11.61 -7.04 6.34
N SER A 19 -12.57 -6.24 5.87
CA SER A 19 -13.60 -5.65 6.75
C SER A 19 -14.57 -6.69 7.34
N GLU A 20 -14.95 -7.71 6.57
CA GLU A 20 -15.71 -8.86 7.09
C GLU A 20 -14.95 -9.62 8.18
N ALA A 21 -13.63 -9.77 8.01
CA ALA A 21 -12.78 -10.42 9.01
C ALA A 21 -12.62 -9.57 10.29
N GLN A 22 -12.82 -8.25 10.21
CA GLN A 22 -12.82 -7.33 11.37
C GLN A 22 -14.16 -7.32 12.12
N GLU A 23 -15.28 -7.43 11.41
CA GLU A 23 -16.62 -7.40 12.04
C GLU A 23 -16.97 -8.71 12.76
N ALA A 24 -16.32 -9.81 12.37
CA ALA A 24 -16.59 -11.14 12.90
C ALA A 24 -15.75 -11.53 14.15
N THR A 25 -14.99 -10.61 14.75
CA THR A 25 -14.07 -10.92 15.87
C THR A 25 -14.60 -10.55 17.26
N GLN A 26 -14.96 -11.60 18.02
CA GLN A 26 -14.52 -11.83 19.40
C GLN A 26 -12.96 -11.85 19.48
N PRO A 27 -12.30 -11.81 20.66
CA PRO A 27 -10.98 -11.19 20.81
C PRO A 27 -9.96 -11.70 19.78
N LEU A 28 -9.33 -10.74 19.11
CA LEU A 28 -8.49 -10.90 17.94
C LEU A 28 -7.45 -12.00 18.14
N GLY A 29 -7.51 -13.01 17.27
CA GLY A 29 -6.56 -14.12 17.26
C GLY A 29 -6.82 -15.13 16.15
N ARG A 30 -8.01 -15.13 15.55
CA ARG A 30 -8.30 -15.97 14.38
C ARG A 30 -9.16 -15.23 13.36
N PRO A 31 -8.83 -15.30 12.06
CA PRO A 31 -9.76 -14.86 11.05
C PRO A 31 -11.03 -15.72 11.11
N SER A 32 -12.16 -15.11 11.47
CA SER A 32 -13.48 -15.78 11.50
C SER A 32 -13.99 -16.16 10.11
N ASN A 33 -13.41 -15.55 9.06
CA ASN A 33 -13.73 -15.85 7.67
C ASN A 33 -13.04 -17.17 7.26
N GLU A 34 -13.82 -18.19 6.91
CA GLU A 34 -13.31 -19.54 6.56
C GLU A 34 -12.20 -19.50 5.49
N ARG A 35 -12.24 -18.49 4.61
CA ARG A 35 -11.25 -18.28 3.54
C ARG A 35 -9.82 -18.01 4.02
N PHE A 36 -9.65 -17.44 5.21
CA PHE A 36 -8.33 -17.06 5.74
C PHE A 36 -7.95 -17.88 6.98
N ARG A 37 -8.82 -18.79 7.42
CA ARG A 37 -8.64 -19.59 8.64
C ARG A 37 -7.37 -20.44 8.62
N ASP A 38 -7.05 -21.00 7.47
CA ASP A 38 -5.91 -21.92 7.32
C ASP A 38 -4.65 -21.23 6.77
N ASN A 39 -4.81 -20.08 6.10
CA ASN A 39 -3.74 -19.47 5.30
C ASN A 39 -3.45 -18.00 5.64
N GLY A 40 -4.20 -17.36 6.53
CA GLY A 40 -4.09 -15.93 6.86
C GLY A 40 -4.54 -15.00 5.72
N TRP A 41 -4.63 -13.70 6.00
CA TRP A 41 -4.96 -12.69 5.00
C TRP A 41 -3.75 -12.45 4.06
N PRO A 42 -3.94 -12.44 2.72
CA PRO A 42 -2.83 -12.48 1.76
C PRO A 42 -2.21 -11.09 1.50
N ILE A 43 -1.30 -10.65 2.38
CA ILE A 43 -0.62 -9.35 2.23
C ILE A 43 0.22 -9.25 0.95
N ASP A 44 0.80 -10.37 0.52
CA ASP A 44 1.57 -10.47 -0.72
C ASP A 44 0.71 -10.13 -1.95
N GLU A 45 -0.56 -10.51 -1.94
CA GLU A 45 -1.46 -10.22 -3.06
C GLU A 45 -1.73 -8.72 -3.15
N MET A 46 -1.97 -8.05 -2.02
CA MET A 46 -2.10 -6.60 -1.97
C MET A 46 -0.83 -5.93 -2.55
N PHE A 47 0.36 -6.36 -2.13
CA PHE A 47 1.62 -5.80 -2.61
C PHE A 47 1.86 -6.05 -4.11
N ASN A 48 1.55 -7.24 -4.61
CA ASN A 48 1.61 -7.54 -6.04
C ASN A 48 0.70 -6.62 -6.86
N LEU A 49 -0.52 -6.36 -6.36
CA LEU A 49 -1.44 -5.42 -6.99
C LEU A 49 -0.90 -4.00 -6.94
N THR A 50 -0.34 -3.55 -5.81
CA THR A 50 0.33 -2.24 -5.68
C THR A 50 1.44 -2.07 -6.70
N GLN A 51 2.28 -3.10 -6.85
CA GLN A 51 3.36 -3.10 -7.84
C GLN A 51 2.84 -2.97 -9.26
N ARG A 52 1.81 -3.74 -9.63
CA ARG A 52 1.18 -3.65 -10.96
C ARG A 52 0.59 -2.27 -11.22
N VAL A 53 -0.04 -1.63 -10.23
CA VAL A 53 -0.52 -0.24 -10.36
C VAL A 53 0.66 0.68 -10.66
N ALA A 54 1.76 0.59 -9.91
CA ALA A 54 2.93 1.43 -10.13
C ALA A 54 3.52 1.24 -11.54
N GLU A 55 3.59 0.00 -12.04
CA GLU A 55 4.05 -0.30 -13.40
C GLU A 55 3.15 0.30 -14.49
N ILE A 56 1.82 0.22 -14.32
CA ILE A 56 0.86 0.85 -15.24
C ILE A 56 1.04 2.38 -15.24
N LEU A 57 1.25 3.00 -14.07
CA LEU A 57 1.46 4.45 -13.97
C LEU A 57 2.80 4.89 -14.59
N ASP A 58 3.86 4.11 -14.40
CA ASP A 58 5.17 4.36 -15.01
C ASP A 58 5.06 4.30 -16.56
N GLN A 59 4.32 3.32 -17.10
CA GLN A 59 4.04 3.22 -18.54
C GLN A 59 3.25 4.43 -19.06
N LEU A 60 2.19 4.81 -18.33
CA LEU A 60 1.32 5.93 -18.69
C LEU A 60 2.05 7.28 -18.69
N ALA A 61 3.03 7.45 -17.80
CA ALA A 61 3.89 8.64 -17.78
C ALA A 61 4.94 8.62 -18.91
N GLY A 62 5.44 7.44 -19.28
CA GLY A 62 6.54 7.27 -20.24
C GLY A 62 6.17 7.52 -21.71
N THR A 63 5.01 7.06 -22.20
CA THR A 63 4.74 7.03 -23.64
C THR A 63 3.94 8.25 -24.14
N ALA A 64 4.40 8.92 -25.21
CA ALA A 64 3.76 10.14 -25.73
C ALA A 64 2.34 9.92 -26.28
N THR A 65 2.02 8.70 -26.72
CA THR A 65 0.70 8.33 -27.26
C THR A 65 -0.30 8.02 -26.14
N GLU A 66 0.12 7.37 -25.05
CA GLU A 66 -0.74 7.14 -23.88
C GLU A 66 -0.85 8.38 -23.00
N ARG A 67 0.13 9.31 -23.05
CA ARG A 67 0.04 10.65 -22.45
C ARG A 67 -1.16 11.47 -22.94
N ARG A 68 -1.57 11.29 -24.20
CA ARG A 68 -2.77 11.96 -24.74
C ARG A 68 -4.07 11.28 -24.34
N ALA A 69 -4.06 9.97 -24.10
CA ALA A 69 -5.20 9.23 -23.57
C ALA A 69 -5.33 9.41 -22.04
N SER A 70 -4.23 9.65 -21.33
CA SER A 70 -4.21 9.95 -19.89
C SER A 70 -4.66 11.37 -19.57
N ALA A 71 -4.66 12.27 -20.56
CA ALA A 71 -5.13 13.65 -20.48
C ALA A 71 -6.65 13.82 -20.26
N ASP A 72 -7.39 12.70 -20.24
CA ASP A 72 -8.79 12.71 -19.86
C ASP A 72 -8.95 12.80 -18.33
N PRO A 73 -9.69 13.80 -17.80
CA PRO A 73 -9.94 13.93 -16.37
C PRO A 73 -10.59 12.69 -15.74
N GLY A 74 -11.35 11.90 -16.50
CA GLY A 74 -11.94 10.64 -16.05
C GLY A 74 -10.88 9.58 -15.75
N ASN A 75 -9.86 9.46 -16.61
CA ASN A 75 -8.73 8.57 -16.38
C ASN A 75 -7.89 8.98 -15.17
N SER A 76 -7.64 10.29 -14.98
CA SER A 76 -6.95 10.80 -13.78
C SER A 76 -7.73 10.49 -12.50
N MET A 77 -9.04 10.73 -12.51
CA MET A 77 -9.91 10.40 -11.37
C MET A 77 -9.95 8.90 -11.08
N PHE A 78 -9.96 8.06 -12.12
CA PHE A 78 -9.93 6.62 -11.94
C PHE A 78 -8.62 6.15 -11.29
N VAL A 79 -7.48 6.64 -11.79
CA VAL A 79 -6.16 6.40 -11.19
C VAL A 79 -6.12 6.84 -9.72
N LEU A 80 -6.57 8.07 -9.43
CA LEU A 80 -6.64 8.58 -8.06
C LEU A 80 -7.56 7.72 -7.19
N SER A 81 -8.69 7.27 -7.71
CA SER A 81 -9.62 6.41 -6.96
C SER A 81 -9.01 5.05 -6.61
N THR A 82 -8.23 4.46 -7.53
CA THR A 82 -7.48 3.22 -7.27
C THR A 82 -6.38 3.46 -6.27
N TYR A 83 -5.67 4.60 -6.36
CA TYR A 83 -4.63 4.94 -5.40
C TYR A 83 -5.21 5.17 -4.00
N VAL A 84 -6.32 5.91 -3.86
CA VAL A 84 -7.01 6.05 -2.59
C VAL A 84 -7.40 4.69 -2.02
N ARG A 85 -7.98 3.79 -2.83
CA ARG A 85 -8.33 2.43 -2.36
C ARG A 85 -7.11 1.66 -1.83
N LEU A 86 -5.94 1.81 -2.47
CA LEU A 86 -4.69 1.28 -1.94
C LEU A 86 -4.36 1.89 -0.57
N LEU A 87 -4.33 3.23 -0.46
CA LEU A 87 -4.06 3.91 0.81
C LEU A 87 -4.99 3.42 1.94
N ASP A 88 -6.28 3.24 1.65
CA ASP A 88 -7.27 2.75 2.61
C ASP A 88 -6.94 1.34 3.09
N MET A 89 -6.54 0.43 2.20
CA MET A 89 -6.13 -0.92 2.60
C MET A 89 -4.84 -0.90 3.39
N TYR A 90 -3.83 -0.14 2.98
CA TYR A 90 -2.60 0.02 3.76
C TYR A 90 -2.93 0.50 5.17
N GLN A 91 -3.78 1.53 5.31
CA GLN A 91 -4.19 2.04 6.61
C GLN A 91 -4.93 0.98 7.45
N LYS A 92 -5.85 0.21 6.86
CA LYS A 92 -6.58 -0.84 7.57
C LYS A 92 -5.65 -1.98 8.01
N VAL A 93 -4.80 -2.46 7.11
CA VAL A 93 -3.86 -3.55 7.36
C VAL A 93 -2.91 -3.17 8.49
N PHE A 94 -2.21 -2.05 8.35
CA PHE A 94 -1.21 -1.65 9.35
C PHE A 94 -1.81 -1.13 10.65
N GLY A 95 -3.03 -0.60 10.63
CA GLY A 95 -3.78 -0.29 11.85
C GLY A 95 -4.17 -1.54 12.64
N LEU A 96 -4.51 -2.64 11.95
CA LEU A 96 -4.76 -3.93 12.59
C LEU A 96 -3.48 -4.51 13.20
N VAL A 97 -2.36 -4.45 12.47
CA VAL A 97 -1.05 -4.84 12.98
C VAL A 97 -0.70 -4.07 14.26
N GLN A 98 -0.91 -2.75 14.29
CA GLN A 98 -0.69 -1.96 15.50
C GLN A 98 -1.61 -2.38 16.64
N THR A 99 -2.86 -2.72 16.33
CA THR A 99 -3.83 -3.18 17.34
C THR A 99 -3.42 -4.54 17.94
N GLU A 100 -2.90 -5.46 17.13
CA GLU A 100 -2.36 -6.75 17.60
C GLU A 100 -1.12 -6.54 18.50
N LEU A 101 -0.24 -5.61 18.13
CA LEU A 101 0.91 -5.24 18.96
C LEU A 101 0.48 -4.63 20.30
N ALA A 102 -0.50 -3.73 20.30
CA ALA A 102 -0.95 -3.04 21.51
C ALA A 102 -1.70 -3.94 22.50
N GLN A 103 -2.31 -5.03 22.03
CA GLN A 103 -3.03 -6.00 22.88
C GLN A 103 -2.10 -7.05 23.51
N THR A 104 -0.83 -7.10 23.11
CA THR A 104 0.12 -8.06 23.66
C THR A 104 0.75 -7.48 24.92
N ASP A 105 0.57 -8.14 26.07
CA ASP A 105 1.21 -7.71 27.33
C ASP A 105 2.74 -7.72 27.17
N PRO A 106 3.48 -6.74 27.71
CA PRO A 106 4.92 -6.60 27.49
C PRO A 106 5.75 -7.79 27.98
N ASP A 107 5.27 -8.52 29.01
CA ASP A 107 5.92 -9.75 29.52
C ASP A 107 5.61 -10.98 28.65
N GLU A 108 4.45 -11.01 27.96
CA GLU A 108 4.10 -12.08 27.01
C GLU A 108 4.63 -11.79 25.59
N MET A 109 4.92 -10.53 25.27
CA MET A 109 5.43 -10.10 23.96
C MET A 109 6.76 -10.76 23.58
N LEU A 110 7.63 -11.03 24.55
CA LEU A 110 8.90 -11.72 24.34
C LEU A 110 8.72 -13.21 24.01
N ILE A 111 7.67 -13.85 24.55
CA ILE A 111 7.36 -15.27 24.35
C ILE A 111 6.53 -15.47 23.08
N ILE A 112 5.57 -14.58 22.81
CA ILE A 112 4.68 -14.66 21.65
C ILE A 112 5.42 -14.21 20.37
N ALA A 113 6.45 -13.35 20.47
CA ALA A 113 7.35 -13.05 19.35
C ALA A 113 8.02 -14.31 18.77
N SER A 114 8.12 -15.42 19.53
CA SER A 114 8.58 -16.71 19.01
C SER A 114 7.47 -17.65 18.52
N GLU A 115 6.21 -17.52 18.98
CA GLU A 115 5.12 -18.46 18.66
C GLU A 115 3.87 -17.88 17.94
N GLY A 116 3.89 -16.62 17.51
CA GLY A 116 3.00 -16.14 16.45
C GLY A 116 2.09 -14.98 16.82
N VAL A 117 2.67 -13.77 16.93
CA VAL A 117 1.94 -12.49 17.09
C VAL A 117 1.04 -12.15 15.89
N PHE A 118 1.30 -12.73 14.72
CA PHE A 118 0.67 -12.34 13.45
C PHE A 118 -0.13 -13.47 12.78
N GLN A 119 -0.88 -14.26 13.56
CA GLN A 119 -1.68 -15.40 13.04
C GLN A 119 -2.77 -14.99 12.04
N PHE A 120 -3.19 -13.71 12.07
CA PHE A 120 -4.12 -13.17 11.09
C PHE A 120 -3.47 -13.00 9.70
N TRP A 121 -2.15 -12.87 9.61
CA TRP A 121 -1.45 -12.48 8.40
C TRP A 121 -0.69 -13.64 7.77
N LYS A 122 -0.83 -13.76 6.45
CA LYS A 122 0.09 -14.58 5.67
C LYS A 122 1.36 -13.79 5.41
N LEU A 123 2.34 -13.85 6.32
CA LEU A 123 3.57 -13.10 6.16
C LEU A 123 4.45 -13.69 5.05
N PRO A 124 5.10 -12.84 4.22
CA PRO A 124 6.04 -13.32 3.22
C PRO A 124 7.21 -14.02 3.89
N ASN A 125 7.65 -15.13 3.28
CA ASN A 125 8.92 -15.74 3.64
C ASN A 125 10.05 -14.81 3.23
N VAL A 126 10.89 -14.42 4.18
CA VAL A 126 12.04 -13.56 3.92
C VAL A 126 13.21 -14.45 3.49
N ASN A 127 13.61 -14.31 2.23
CA ASN A 127 14.78 -14.98 1.67
C ASN A 127 15.83 -13.93 1.30
N ILE A 128 17.10 -14.16 1.65
CA ILE A 128 18.22 -13.37 1.15
C ILE A 128 18.83 -14.16 -0.02
N GLY A 129 18.46 -13.79 -1.25
CA GLY A 129 18.79 -14.56 -2.44
C GLY A 129 18.10 -15.93 -2.42
N SER A 130 18.90 -17.00 -2.48
CA SER A 130 18.40 -18.39 -2.44
C SER A 130 18.36 -18.99 -1.03
N ILE A 131 18.73 -18.23 0.00
CA ILE A 131 18.82 -18.73 1.39
C ILE A 131 17.58 -18.31 2.16
N PRO A 132 16.77 -19.26 2.66
CA PRO A 132 15.67 -18.92 3.55
C PRO A 132 16.24 -18.44 4.88
N VAL A 133 15.85 -17.23 5.30
CA VAL A 133 16.20 -16.71 6.62
C VAL A 133 15.11 -17.16 7.58
N ASN A 134 15.49 -17.84 8.68
CA ASN A 134 14.58 -18.13 9.78
C ASN A 134 14.14 -16.80 10.41
N SER A 135 13.06 -16.25 9.87
CA SER A 135 12.62 -14.89 10.19
C SER A 135 11.58 -14.99 11.27
N THR A 136 11.80 -14.27 12.38
CA THR A 136 10.75 -14.09 13.38
C THR A 136 9.57 -13.37 12.73
N PRO A 137 8.31 -13.67 13.13
CA PRO A 137 7.13 -12.98 12.60
C PRO A 137 7.23 -11.46 12.72
N SER A 138 7.86 -10.94 13.78
CA SER A 138 8.14 -9.51 13.98
C SER A 138 9.08 -8.93 12.93
N LEU A 139 10.15 -9.65 12.55
CA LEU A 139 11.04 -9.24 11.48
C LEU A 139 10.33 -9.25 10.12
N ALA A 140 9.55 -10.29 9.84
CA ALA A 140 8.78 -10.39 8.60
C ALA A 140 7.75 -9.25 8.48
N MET A 141 7.07 -8.90 9.57
CA MET A 141 6.16 -7.76 9.61
C MET A 141 6.88 -6.41 9.49
N PHE A 142 8.04 -6.24 10.13
CA PHE A 142 8.87 -5.04 9.97
C PHE A 142 9.28 -4.82 8.52
N LEU A 143 9.77 -5.86 7.85
CA LEU A 143 10.16 -5.81 6.44
C LEU A 143 8.94 -5.57 5.53
N THR A 144 7.79 -6.14 5.86
CA THR A 144 6.51 -5.89 5.19
C THR A 144 6.12 -4.42 5.28
N ALA A 145 6.22 -3.79 6.47
CA ALA A 145 5.96 -2.36 6.66
C ALA A 145 6.99 -1.48 5.93
N GLN A 146 8.25 -1.91 5.87
CA GLN A 146 9.28 -1.21 5.09
C GLN A 146 9.01 -1.29 3.58
N LEU A 147 8.58 -2.45 3.08
CA LEU A 147 8.23 -2.62 1.68
C LEU A 147 7.01 -1.77 1.29
N ALA A 148 6.02 -1.68 2.19
CA ALA A 148 4.88 -0.79 2.04
C ALA A 148 5.30 0.68 1.81
N ASP A 149 6.20 1.19 2.65
CA ASP A 149 6.72 2.58 2.53
C ASP A 149 7.41 2.82 1.17
N ASN A 150 8.18 1.83 0.68
CA ASN A 150 8.81 1.89 -0.63
C ASN A 150 7.79 1.93 -1.77
N PHE A 151 6.73 1.11 -1.69
CA PHE A 151 5.68 1.11 -2.70
C PHE A 151 4.89 2.42 -2.72
N LEU A 152 4.54 2.98 -1.55
CA LEU A 152 3.91 4.29 -1.47
C LEU A 152 4.80 5.37 -2.10
N GLY A 153 6.09 5.37 -1.77
CA GLY A 153 7.06 6.27 -2.39
C GLY A 153 7.14 6.13 -3.92
N ARG A 154 7.01 4.91 -4.46
CA ARG A 154 6.95 4.67 -5.91
C ARG A 154 5.65 5.18 -6.52
N LEU A 155 4.50 4.87 -5.92
CA LEU A 155 3.19 5.35 -6.39
C LEU A 155 3.10 6.88 -6.40
N ARG A 156 3.63 7.54 -5.38
CA ARG A 156 3.75 9.01 -5.34
C ARG A 156 4.52 9.56 -6.52
N LYS A 157 5.69 8.99 -6.81
CA LYS A 157 6.54 9.42 -7.94
C LYS A 157 5.82 9.22 -9.27
N ALA A 158 5.21 8.05 -9.49
CA ALA A 158 4.49 7.74 -10.72
C ALA A 158 3.28 8.66 -10.92
N THR A 159 2.53 8.91 -9.84
CA THR A 159 1.35 9.78 -9.84
C THR A 159 1.72 11.25 -10.05
N ALA A 160 2.85 11.72 -9.50
CA ALA A 160 3.38 13.06 -9.74
C ALA A 160 3.90 13.25 -11.18
N ALA A 161 4.55 12.22 -11.74
CA ALA A 161 4.97 12.23 -13.15
C ALA A 161 3.77 12.31 -14.10
N LEU A 162 2.67 11.64 -13.74
CA LEU A 162 1.39 11.73 -14.45
C LEU A 162 0.81 13.15 -14.37
N ASP A 163 0.68 13.74 -13.18
CA ASP A 163 0.19 15.12 -13.00
C ASP A 163 1.04 16.15 -13.77
N ALA A 164 2.37 16.03 -13.72
CA ALA A 164 3.28 16.89 -14.47
C ALA A 164 3.10 16.77 -16.00
N SER A 165 2.77 15.56 -16.48
CA SER A 165 2.49 15.31 -17.91
C SER A 165 1.15 15.92 -18.35
N LEU A 166 0.16 15.94 -17.45
CA LEU A 166 -1.15 16.57 -17.69
C LEU A 166 -1.05 18.10 -17.77
N ARG A 167 -0.22 18.70 -16.90
CA ARG A 167 -0.07 20.16 -16.78
C ARG A 167 0.82 20.79 -17.86
N ASN A 168 1.67 20.01 -18.54
CA ASN A 168 2.57 20.49 -19.59
C ASN A 168 2.17 19.98 -20.99
N PRO A 169 1.07 20.47 -21.60
CA PRO A 169 0.71 20.15 -22.99
C PRO A 169 1.55 20.93 -24.02
N LYS A 170 2.81 21.27 -23.71
CA LYS A 170 3.65 22.14 -24.56
C LYS A 170 3.99 21.57 -25.95
N ASP A 171 3.64 20.31 -26.23
CA ASP A 171 3.75 19.68 -27.56
C ASP A 171 2.40 19.51 -28.29
N ALA A 172 1.32 20.16 -27.83
CA ALA A 172 0.01 20.13 -28.48
C ALA A 172 -0.29 21.38 -29.34
N THR A 173 0.72 22.18 -29.69
CA THR A 173 0.56 23.25 -30.70
C THR A 173 0.66 22.69 -32.12
N VAL A 174 -0.39 22.00 -32.57
CA VAL A 174 -0.74 22.00 -34.00
C VAL A 174 -2.26 22.10 -34.09
N ASN A 175 -2.69 23.29 -34.53
CA ASN A 175 -4.06 23.69 -34.89
C ASN A 175 -5.01 24.08 -33.76
N GLY A 176 -4.92 25.37 -33.40
CA GLY A 176 -6.03 26.32 -33.48
C GLY A 176 -7.33 26.01 -32.72
N GLN A 177 -7.62 26.87 -31.72
CA GLN A 177 -8.87 27.04 -30.97
C GLN A 177 -9.07 26.15 -29.74
N ALA A 178 -8.81 26.71 -28.57
CA ALA A 178 -9.80 26.83 -27.49
C ALA A 178 -9.23 27.71 -26.36
N GLY A 179 -10.05 28.65 -25.90
CA GLY A 179 -9.67 29.66 -24.92
C GLY A 179 -9.39 29.12 -23.52
N ALA A 180 -8.75 30.00 -22.74
CA ALA A 180 -8.57 29.88 -21.31
C ALA A 180 -9.93 29.70 -20.61
N GLY A 181 -10.27 28.45 -20.33
CA GLY A 181 -11.24 28.08 -19.31
C GLY A 181 -10.63 26.91 -18.56
N THR A 182 -10.12 27.15 -17.35
CA THR A 182 -9.79 26.06 -16.43
C THR A 182 -11.09 25.30 -16.19
N SER A 183 -11.27 24.18 -16.89
CA SER A 183 -12.48 23.37 -16.78
C SER A 183 -12.67 23.01 -15.30
N ALA A 184 -13.89 23.13 -14.77
CA ALA A 184 -14.19 22.79 -13.38
C ALA A 184 -13.69 21.38 -13.01
N THR A 185 -13.70 20.45 -13.97
CA THR A 185 -13.16 19.10 -13.83
C THR A 185 -11.66 19.05 -13.52
N SER A 186 -10.86 19.98 -14.07
CA SER A 186 -9.42 20.08 -13.77
C SER A 186 -9.18 20.52 -12.32
N LEU A 187 -9.97 21.47 -11.82
CA LEU A 187 -9.87 21.92 -10.42
C LEU A 187 -10.22 20.80 -9.44
N PHE A 188 -11.24 19.98 -9.74
CA PHE A 188 -11.57 18.83 -8.91
C PHE A 188 -10.46 17.77 -8.90
N VAL A 189 -9.81 17.54 -10.05
CA VAL A 189 -8.66 16.64 -10.14
C VAL A 189 -7.51 17.17 -9.28
N ASP A 190 -7.17 18.46 -9.37
CA ASP A 190 -6.12 19.08 -8.57
C ASP A 190 -6.36 18.96 -7.05
N VAL A 191 -7.58 19.26 -6.61
CA VAL A 191 -7.99 19.09 -5.20
C VAL A 191 -7.90 17.62 -4.78
N SER A 192 -8.27 16.70 -5.66
CA SER A 192 -8.18 15.26 -5.38
C SER A 192 -6.73 14.81 -5.23
N TYR A 193 -5.81 15.29 -6.09
CA TYR A 193 -4.37 15.02 -5.95
C TYR A 193 -3.83 15.50 -4.60
N GLU A 194 -4.22 16.70 -4.16
CA GLU A 194 -3.81 17.24 -2.86
C GLU A 194 -4.35 16.40 -1.69
N MET A 195 -5.61 15.97 -1.77
CA MET A 195 -6.21 15.08 -0.76
C MET A 195 -5.49 13.74 -0.68
N VAL A 196 -5.17 13.12 -1.83
CA VAL A 196 -4.43 11.86 -1.88
C VAL A 196 -3.05 12.04 -1.24
N LYS A 197 -2.35 13.13 -1.56
CA LYS A 197 -1.03 13.44 -1.00
C LYS A 197 -1.09 13.58 0.52
N ASN A 198 -2.04 14.35 1.05
CA ASN A 198 -2.19 14.54 2.49
C ASN A 198 -2.46 13.21 3.20
N ARG A 199 -3.32 12.36 2.63
CA ARG A 199 -3.63 11.04 3.18
C ARG A 199 -2.42 10.12 3.18
N GLU A 200 -1.64 10.15 2.11
CA GLU A 200 -0.41 9.39 2.00
C GLU A 200 0.63 9.84 3.05
N GLU A 201 0.79 11.15 3.27
CA GLU A 201 1.70 11.68 4.31
C GLU A 201 1.32 11.20 5.72
N THR A 202 0.02 11.17 6.03
CA THR A 202 -0.47 10.60 7.30
C THR A 202 -0.14 9.12 7.42
N LEU A 203 -0.34 8.34 6.36
CA LEU A 203 -0.05 6.92 6.35
C LEU A 203 1.45 6.62 6.48
N THR A 204 2.32 7.37 5.80
CA THR A 204 3.78 7.22 5.94
C THR A 204 4.24 7.48 7.38
N LYS A 205 3.65 8.47 8.07
CA LYS A 205 3.94 8.71 9.50
C LYS A 205 3.54 7.52 10.36
N HIS A 206 2.34 7.00 10.15
CA HIS A 206 1.84 5.82 10.86
C HIS A 206 2.74 4.59 10.64
N LEU A 207 3.19 4.34 9.40
CA LEU A 207 4.14 3.26 9.09
C LEU A 207 5.51 3.47 9.75
N ALA A 208 5.96 4.71 9.92
CA ALA A 208 7.22 5.00 10.62
C ALA A 208 7.11 4.72 12.12
N GLU A 209 5.97 5.07 12.74
CA GLU A 209 5.68 4.76 14.14
C GLU A 209 5.59 3.25 14.36
N LEU A 210 4.81 2.55 13.54
CA LEU A 210 4.67 1.09 13.61
C LEU A 210 6.02 0.37 13.46
N ARG A 211 6.88 0.82 12.55
CA ARG A 211 8.24 0.26 12.41
C ARG A 211 9.10 0.48 13.64
N LYS A 212 8.96 1.64 14.31
CA LYS A 212 9.68 1.92 15.55
C LYS A 212 9.22 0.99 16.68
N GLU A 213 7.92 0.75 16.77
CA GLU A 213 7.34 -0.23 17.71
C GLU A 213 7.88 -1.64 17.41
N LEU A 214 7.75 -2.11 16.16
CA LEU A 214 8.28 -3.42 15.74
C LEU A 214 9.79 -3.57 15.99
N ALA A 215 10.58 -2.54 15.71
CA ALA A 215 12.03 -2.54 15.95
C ALA A 215 12.40 -2.65 17.44
N SER A 216 11.53 -2.19 18.35
CA SER A 216 11.76 -2.33 19.79
C SER A 216 11.54 -3.76 20.30
N ILE A 217 10.82 -4.59 19.53
CA ILE A 217 10.42 -5.95 19.88
C ILE A 217 11.30 -6.99 19.19
N ILE A 218 11.85 -6.64 18.03
CA ILE A 218 12.88 -7.47 17.39
C ILE A 218 14.04 -7.52 18.37
N PRO A 219 14.36 -8.70 18.96
CA PRO A 219 15.54 -8.82 19.78
C PRO A 219 16.68 -8.31 18.93
N MET A 220 17.38 -7.31 19.46
CA MET A 220 18.52 -6.70 18.82
C MET A 220 19.32 -7.83 18.16
N LEU A 221 19.75 -7.63 16.93
CA LEU A 221 20.96 -8.28 16.44
C LEU A 221 22.11 -7.77 17.33
N ASP A 222 22.06 -8.07 18.62
CA ASP A 222 23.21 -8.13 19.50
C ASP A 222 23.97 -9.33 18.96
N CYS A 223 24.81 -9.02 17.96
CA CYS A 223 26.13 -9.60 17.96
C CYS A 223 26.71 -9.35 19.36
N ASP A 224 26.51 -10.31 20.25
CA ASP A 224 27.62 -10.80 21.06
C ASP A 224 28.78 -11.08 20.09
N GLN A 225 29.59 -10.05 19.83
CA GLN A 225 31.01 -10.24 19.56
C GLN A 225 31.65 -10.57 20.91
N GLU A 226 31.41 -11.78 21.39
CA GLU A 226 32.39 -12.49 22.21
C GLU A 226 33.35 -13.21 21.27
N GLU A 227 34.48 -12.57 20.97
CA GLU A 227 35.83 -13.15 21.10
C GLU A 227 36.93 -12.07 20.97
#